data_AF-Q4V3H1-F1
#
_entry.id   AF-Q4V3H1-F1
#
_cell.length_a   1.000
_cell.length_b   1.000
_cell.length_c   1.000
_cell.angle_alpha   90.00
_cell.angle_beta   90.00
_cell.angle_gamma   90.00
#
_symmetry.space_group_name_H-M   'P 1'
#
loop_
_entity.id
_entity.type
_entity.pdbx_description
1 polymer ?
#
loop_
_entity_poly.entity_id
_entity_poly.type
_entity_poly.pdbx_seq_one_letter_code
_entity_poly.pdbx_strand_id
1 'polypeptide(L)'
;RATFALTLLLGCLSGILAQANIDSSVSKELVTDCLKENGVTPQDLADLQSGKVKAEDAKDNVKCSSQCILVKSGFMDSTGILVKSGFMDSTGKLLTDKIKSYYANSNFKDVIEKDLDRCSAVKGANACDTAFKILSCFQAAN
;
A
#
# COMPACT_ATOMS: atom_id res chain seq x y z
N ARG A 1 12.15 4.04 -46.71
CA ARG A 1 12.08 3.14 -45.54
C ARG A 1 11.37 3.89 -44.41
N ALA A 2 10.05 3.96 -44.48
CA ALA A 2 9.18 4.76 -43.61
C ALA A 2 8.01 3.89 -43.15
N THR A 3 8.34 2.72 -42.59
CA THR A 3 7.36 1.70 -42.17
C THR A 3 7.59 1.18 -40.76
N PHE A 4 8.57 1.72 -40.04
CA PHE A 4 8.86 1.36 -38.64
C PHE A 4 8.40 2.43 -37.64
N ALA A 5 7.47 3.29 -38.05
CA ALA A 5 6.91 4.37 -37.23
C ALA A 5 5.62 3.99 -36.47
N LEU A 6 5.12 2.75 -36.50
CA LEU A 6 3.76 2.48 -35.98
C LEU A 6 3.57 1.36 -34.95
N THR A 7 4.60 0.60 -34.57
CA THR A 7 4.43 -0.55 -33.64
C THR A 7 5.04 -0.38 -32.26
N LEU A 8 5.71 0.75 -31.97
CA LEU A 8 6.26 1.03 -30.64
C LEU A 8 5.43 2.02 -29.80
N LEU A 9 4.15 2.15 -30.14
CA LEU A 9 3.18 3.07 -29.49
C LEU A 9 2.15 2.35 -28.61
N LEU A 10 2.31 1.05 -28.32
CA LEU A 10 1.32 0.26 -27.56
C LEU A 10 1.89 -0.50 -26.35
N GLY A 11 3.14 -0.27 -25.95
CA GLY A 11 3.79 -0.98 -24.83
C GLY A 11 3.85 -0.24 -23.49
N CYS A 12 3.51 1.05 -23.42
CA CYS A 12 3.82 1.90 -22.24
C CYS A 12 2.63 2.15 -21.29
N LEU A 13 1.54 1.39 -21.37
CA LEU A 13 0.37 1.58 -20.47
C LEU A 13 0.23 0.50 -19.40
N SER A 14 1.04 -0.56 -19.43
CA SER A 14 1.03 -1.63 -18.41
C SER A 14 2.16 -1.54 -17.38
N GLY A 15 3.08 -0.57 -17.52
CA GLY A 15 4.23 -0.41 -16.60
C GLY A 15 3.92 0.32 -15.29
N ILE A 16 2.90 1.17 -15.23
CA ILE A 16 2.67 2.05 -14.07
C ILE A 16 2.21 1.27 -12.82
N LEU A 17 1.51 0.14 -13.01
CA LEU A 17 1.10 -0.74 -11.90
C LEU A 17 2.16 -1.79 -11.53
N ALA A 18 3.31 -1.82 -12.21
CA ALA A 18 4.40 -2.77 -11.94
C ALA A 18 5.52 -2.18 -11.07
N GLN A 19 5.65 -0.84 -11.01
CA GLN A 19 6.69 -0.17 -10.20
C GLN A 19 6.26 0.16 -8.77
N ALA A 20 4.99 -0.03 -8.40
CA ALA A 20 4.62 -0.03 -6.99
C ALA A 20 5.13 -1.36 -6.41
N ASN A 21 6.26 -1.32 -5.71
CA ASN A 21 6.78 -2.43 -4.89
C ASN A 21 5.82 -2.71 -3.71
N ILE A 22 4.57 -3.05 -4.05
CA ILE A 22 3.61 -3.60 -3.12
C ILE A 22 4.07 -5.03 -2.91
N ASP A 23 4.46 -5.32 -1.67
CA ASP A 23 4.82 -6.64 -1.17
C ASP A 23 3.92 -7.71 -1.82
N SER A 24 4.50 -8.82 -2.29
CA SER A 24 3.74 -9.86 -3.01
C SER A 24 2.62 -10.49 -2.16
N SER A 25 2.53 -10.16 -0.88
CA SER A 25 1.42 -10.49 0.03
C SER A 25 0.16 -9.65 -0.19
N VAL A 26 0.25 -8.44 -0.75
CA VAL A 26 -0.90 -7.56 -1.00
C VAL A 26 -1.23 -7.56 -2.50
N SER A 27 -2.38 -8.15 -2.86
CA SER A 27 -2.77 -8.29 -4.27
C SER A 27 -3.10 -6.93 -4.91
N LYS A 28 -2.75 -6.77 -6.20
CA LYS A 28 -3.14 -5.59 -6.99
C LYS A 28 -4.65 -5.40 -7.06
N GLU A 29 -5.39 -6.50 -7.03
CA GLU A 29 -6.86 -6.49 -6.98
C GLU A 29 -7.36 -5.82 -5.71
N LEU A 30 -6.82 -6.21 -4.54
CA LEU A 30 -7.21 -5.59 -3.26
C LEU A 30 -6.97 -4.08 -3.27
N VAL A 31 -5.81 -3.66 -3.76
CA VAL A 31 -5.46 -2.23 -3.87
C VAL A 31 -6.44 -1.53 -4.79
N THR A 32 -6.72 -2.11 -5.96
CA THR A 32 -7.66 -1.54 -6.94
C THR A 32 -9.06 -1.40 -6.35
N ASP A 33 -9.52 -2.40 -5.59
CA ASP A 33 -10.83 -2.38 -4.97
C ASP A 33 -10.91 -1.32 -3.88
N CYS A 34 -9.90 -1.21 -3.01
CA CYS A 34 -9.87 -0.16 -2.00
C CYS A 34 -9.82 1.25 -2.59
N LEU A 35 -9.11 1.46 -3.71
CA LEU A 35 -9.12 2.73 -4.42
C LEU A 35 -10.51 3.06 -4.97
N LYS A 36 -11.18 2.07 -5.60
CA LYS A 36 -12.54 2.23 -6.13
C LYS A 36 -13.56 2.49 -5.02
N GLU A 37 -13.53 1.70 -3.95
CA GLU A 37 -14.44 1.82 -2.79
C GLU A 37 -14.38 3.20 -2.14
N ASN A 38 -13.19 3.82 -2.13
CA ASN A 38 -13.01 5.15 -1.56
C ASN A 38 -13.14 6.28 -2.60
N GLY A 39 -13.41 5.97 -3.87
CA GLY A 39 -13.54 7.00 -4.92
C GLY A 39 -12.23 7.73 -5.23
N VAL A 40 -11.09 7.03 -5.18
CA VAL A 40 -9.80 7.59 -5.58
C VAL A 40 -9.73 7.67 -7.10
N THR A 41 -9.43 8.86 -7.62
CA THR A 41 -9.28 9.07 -9.05
C THR A 41 -7.81 8.87 -9.49
N PRO A 42 -7.56 8.57 -10.78
CA PRO A 42 -6.19 8.54 -11.31
C PRO A 42 -5.44 9.86 -11.09
N GLN A 43 -6.14 11.00 -11.15
CA GLN A 43 -5.53 12.31 -10.94
C GLN A 43 -5.07 12.51 -9.49
N ASP A 44 -5.82 11.99 -8.50
CA ASP A 44 -5.43 12.08 -7.09
C ASP A 44 -4.07 11.39 -6.86
N LEU A 45 -3.88 10.22 -7.48
CA LEU A 45 -2.62 9.48 -7.41
C LEU A 45 -1.51 10.20 -8.20
N ALA A 46 -1.80 10.69 -9.40
CA ALA A 46 -0.82 11.40 -10.23
C ALA A 46 -0.33 12.70 -9.58
N ASP A 47 -1.22 13.46 -8.94
CA ASP A 47 -0.89 14.69 -8.23
C ASP A 47 0.02 14.42 -7.02
N LEU A 48 -0.22 13.32 -6.29
CA LEU A 48 0.65 12.89 -5.19
C LEU A 48 2.01 12.38 -5.70
N GLN A 49 2.02 11.54 -6.74
CA GLN A 49 3.24 10.97 -7.31
C GLN A 49 4.15 12.03 -7.93
N SER A 50 3.57 13.06 -8.56
CA SER A 50 4.33 14.18 -9.13
C SER A 50 4.80 15.20 -8.09
N GLY A 51 4.35 15.09 -6.84
CA GLY A 51 4.62 16.07 -5.79
C GLY A 51 3.83 17.38 -5.94
N LYS A 52 2.90 17.46 -6.88
CA LYS A 52 1.97 18.59 -7.01
C LYS A 52 1.11 18.75 -5.76
N VAL A 53 0.77 17.64 -5.11
CA VAL A 53 0.18 17.59 -3.77
C VAL A 53 1.20 16.94 -2.83
N LYS A 54 1.50 17.60 -1.71
CA LYS A 54 2.36 17.02 -0.67
C LYS A 54 1.63 15.92 0.07
N ALA A 55 2.36 14.97 0.66
CA ALA A 55 1.77 13.86 1.39
C ALA A 55 0.88 14.34 2.55
N GLU A 56 1.29 15.40 3.25
CA GLU A 56 0.50 16.01 4.33
C GLU A 56 -0.90 16.46 3.86
N ASP A 57 -0.96 16.96 2.62
CA ASP A 57 -2.14 17.52 1.97
C ASP A 57 -2.92 16.50 1.13
N ALA A 58 -2.59 15.21 1.25
CA ALA A 58 -3.31 14.15 0.56
C ALA A 58 -4.81 14.17 0.90
N LYS A 59 -5.66 13.95 -0.10
CA LYS A 59 -7.10 13.92 0.07
C LYS A 59 -7.55 12.74 0.95
N ASP A 60 -8.68 12.91 1.64
CA ASP A 60 -9.22 11.90 2.54
C ASP A 60 -9.54 10.58 1.86
N ASN A 61 -10.00 10.59 0.59
CA ASN A 61 -10.24 9.36 -0.18
C ASN A 61 -8.95 8.53 -0.35
N VAL A 62 -7.82 9.18 -0.63
CA VAL A 62 -6.51 8.51 -0.71
C VAL A 62 -6.12 7.97 0.66
N LYS A 63 -6.22 8.79 1.72
CA LYS A 63 -5.89 8.36 3.08
C LYS A 63 -6.74 7.17 3.54
N CYS A 64 -8.04 7.17 3.24
CA CYS A 64 -8.94 6.08 3.61
C CYS A 64 -8.73 4.82 2.75
N SER A 65 -8.28 4.97 1.49
CA SER A 65 -7.85 3.81 0.70
C SER A 65 -6.64 3.10 1.34
N SER A 66 -5.72 3.84 1.97
CA SER A 66 -4.62 3.26 2.75
C SER A 66 -5.11 2.45 3.94
N GLN A 67 -6.11 2.95 4.68
CA GLN A 67 -6.72 2.19 5.77
C GLN A 67 -7.42 0.94 5.25
N CYS A 68 -8.19 1.06 4.16
CA CYS A 68 -8.87 -0.08 3.54
C CYS A 68 -7.86 -1.19 3.19
N ILE A 69 -6.74 -0.82 2.55
CA ILE A 69 -5.69 -1.77 2.21
C ILE A 69 -5.17 -2.44 3.48
N LEU A 70 -4.69 -1.68 4.48
CA LEU A 70 -4.11 -2.28 5.69
C LEU A 70 -5.10 -3.14 6.49
N VAL A 71 -6.39 -2.79 6.50
CA VAL A 71 -7.44 -3.58 7.18
C VAL A 71 -7.80 -4.85 6.42
N LYS A 72 -7.78 -4.81 5.08
CA LYS A 72 -8.14 -5.96 4.24
C LYS A 72 -6.95 -6.82 3.81
N SER A 73 -5.72 -6.32 3.96
CA SER A 73 -4.48 -7.04 3.69
C SER A 73 -4.41 -8.25 4.62
N GLY A 74 -4.88 -9.39 4.12
CA GLY A 74 -4.90 -10.64 4.84
C GLY A 74 -3.53 -11.29 4.86
N PHE A 75 -3.35 -12.18 5.82
CA PHE A 75 -2.23 -13.10 5.87
C PHE A 75 -2.69 -14.42 5.24
N MET A 76 -1.90 -15.03 4.36
CA MET A 76 -2.15 -16.44 4.01
C MET A 76 -1.72 -17.31 5.18
N ASP A 77 -2.62 -18.09 5.77
CA ASP A 77 -2.18 -19.07 6.76
C ASP A 77 -1.34 -20.18 6.11
N SER A 78 -0.79 -21.07 6.95
CA SER A 78 0.01 -22.21 6.52
C SER A 78 -0.72 -23.20 5.60
N THR A 79 -2.03 -23.05 5.42
CA THR A 79 -2.85 -23.87 4.51
C THR A 79 -3.11 -23.16 3.17
N GLY A 80 -2.59 -21.95 2.99
CA GLY A 80 -2.82 -21.14 1.80
C GLY A 80 -4.16 -20.40 1.82
N ILE A 81 -4.87 -20.38 2.96
CA ILE A 81 -6.15 -19.67 3.08
C ILE A 81 -5.89 -18.24 3.53
N LEU A 82 -6.50 -17.27 2.84
CA LEU A 82 -6.45 -15.87 3.23
C LEU A 82 -7.23 -15.65 4.53
N VAL A 83 -6.50 -15.45 5.62
CA VAL A 83 -7.07 -15.00 6.89
C VAL A 83 -7.33 -13.50 6.78
N LYS A 84 -8.59 -13.13 6.56
CA LYS A 84 -9.09 -11.74 6.40
C LYS A 84 -8.97 -10.91 7.68
N SER A 85 -7.76 -10.69 8.12
CA SER A 85 -7.49 -10.09 9.39
C SER A 85 -6.25 -9.24 9.17
N GLY A 86 -6.51 -8.01 8.73
CA GLY A 86 -5.57 -7.00 8.27
C GLY A 86 -4.26 -6.89 9.02
N PHE A 87 -3.31 -6.17 8.46
CA PHE A 87 -2.18 -5.60 9.20
C PHE A 87 -2.64 -4.55 10.24
N MET A 88 -3.86 -4.02 10.08
CA MET A 88 -4.43 -2.96 10.91
C MET A 88 -5.88 -3.29 11.29
N ASP A 89 -6.33 -2.85 12.47
CA ASP A 89 -7.75 -2.88 12.83
C ASP A 89 -8.52 -1.63 12.34
N SER A 90 -9.84 -1.63 12.50
CA SER A 90 -10.68 -0.50 12.06
C SER A 90 -10.41 0.81 12.81
N THR A 91 -9.70 0.77 13.93
CA THR A 91 -9.33 1.96 14.73
C THR A 91 -8.04 2.62 14.26
N GLY A 92 -7.32 1.99 13.34
CA GLY A 92 -6.03 2.47 12.86
C GLY A 92 -4.84 1.92 13.66
N LYS A 93 -5.03 0.91 14.50
CA LYS A 93 -3.94 0.28 15.25
C LYS A 93 -3.33 -0.86 14.43
N LEU A 94 -2.01 -0.81 14.24
CA LEU A 94 -1.26 -1.92 13.65
C LEU A 94 -1.29 -3.14 14.58
N LEU A 95 -1.44 -4.31 13.96
CA LEU A 95 -1.39 -5.61 14.62
C LEU A 95 0.05 -6.14 14.61
N THR A 96 0.97 -5.40 15.25
CA THR A 96 2.42 -5.61 15.22
C THR A 96 2.83 -7.06 15.48
N ASP A 97 2.31 -7.67 16.56
CA ASP A 97 2.70 -9.02 16.96
C ASP A 97 2.32 -10.06 15.91
N LYS A 98 1.18 -9.82 15.26
CA LYS A 98 0.69 -10.67 14.19
C LYS A 98 1.51 -10.52 12.91
N ILE A 99 1.88 -9.29 12.56
CA ILE A 99 2.78 -9.00 11.45
C ILE A 99 4.12 -9.70 11.69
N LYS A 100 4.72 -9.52 12.88
CA LYS A 100 5.99 -10.17 13.26
C LYS A 100 5.87 -11.69 13.18
N SER A 101 4.79 -12.27 13.71
CA SER A 101 4.56 -13.71 13.66
C SER A 101 4.45 -14.26 12.23
N TYR A 102 3.82 -13.53 11.31
CA TYR A 102 3.68 -13.95 9.93
C TYR A 102 5.02 -13.96 9.19
N TYR A 103 5.82 -12.91 9.37
CA TYR A 103 7.11 -12.77 8.69
C TYR A 103 8.28 -13.45 9.43
N ALA A 104 8.03 -14.10 10.59
CA ALA A 104 9.05 -14.68 11.47
C ALA A 104 10.04 -15.64 10.79
N ASN A 105 9.59 -16.38 9.77
CA ASN A 105 10.41 -17.34 9.02
C ASN A 105 10.69 -16.89 7.57
N SER A 106 10.46 -15.61 7.26
CA SER A 106 10.68 -15.04 5.93
C SER A 106 12.03 -14.33 5.86
N ASN A 107 12.57 -14.17 4.64
CA ASN A 107 13.76 -13.33 4.39
C ASN A 107 13.51 -11.83 4.69
N PHE A 108 12.27 -11.43 4.99
CA PHE A 108 11.90 -10.05 5.27
C PHE A 108 11.79 -9.75 6.77
N LYS A 109 11.97 -10.76 7.65
CA LYS A 109 11.77 -10.63 9.10
C LYS A 109 12.42 -9.37 9.68
N ASP A 110 13.73 -9.22 9.50
CA ASP A 110 14.49 -8.14 10.14
C ASP A 110 14.10 -6.75 9.59
N VAL A 111 13.77 -6.68 8.28
CA VAL A 111 13.28 -5.44 7.66
C VAL A 111 11.91 -5.06 8.22
N ILE A 112 10.99 -6.02 8.30
CA ILE A 112 9.66 -5.82 8.86
C ILE A 112 9.73 -5.43 10.33
N GLU A 113 10.55 -6.10 11.14
CA GLU A 113 10.71 -5.76 12.56
C GLU A 113 11.25 -4.33 12.73
N LYS A 114 12.29 -3.95 11.98
CA LYS A 114 12.84 -2.59 11.98
C LYS A 114 11.82 -1.54 11.58
N ASP A 115 11.02 -1.81 10.54
CA ASP A 115 9.99 -0.90 10.08
C ASP A 115 8.85 -0.76 11.09
N LEU A 116 8.42 -1.85 11.72
CA LEU A 116 7.42 -1.81 12.79
C LEU A 116 7.92 -1.01 13.99
N ASP A 117 9.17 -1.20 14.41
CA ASP A 117 9.74 -0.47 15.53
C ASP A 117 9.82 1.04 15.25
N ARG A 118 10.07 1.42 13.98
CA ARG A 118 10.12 2.83 13.56
C ARG A 118 8.73 3.46 13.37
N CYS A 119 7.78 2.74 12.79
CA CYS A 119 6.56 3.33 12.25
C CYS A 119 5.28 2.99 13.03
N SER A 120 5.27 1.96 13.89
CA SER A 120 4.04 1.51 14.56
C SER A 120 3.42 2.52 15.54
N ALA A 121 4.24 3.44 16.06
CA ALA A 121 3.81 4.50 16.96
C ALA A 121 3.23 5.72 16.22
N VAL A 122 3.31 5.78 14.89
CA VAL A 122 2.79 6.91 14.11
C VAL A 122 1.28 7.02 14.28
N LYS A 123 0.80 8.26 14.50
CA LYS A 123 -0.62 8.59 14.64
C LYS A 123 -1.02 9.75 13.74
N GLY A 124 -2.20 9.62 13.17
CA GLY A 124 -2.88 10.66 12.42
C GLY A 124 -4.07 11.23 13.17
N ALA A 125 -4.75 12.18 12.54
CA ALA A 125 -5.97 12.79 13.09
C ALA A 125 -7.13 11.78 13.24
N ASN A 126 -7.14 10.74 12.43
CA ASN A 126 -8.11 9.64 12.44
C ASN A 126 -7.46 8.35 11.91
N ALA A 127 -8.23 7.27 11.78
CA ALA A 127 -7.72 5.98 11.32
C ALA A 127 -7.19 6.02 9.87
N CYS A 128 -7.85 6.75 8.97
CA CYS A 128 -7.39 6.95 7.60
C CYS A 128 -6.03 7.67 7.55
N ASP A 129 -5.91 8.79 8.26
CA ASP A 129 -4.67 9.58 8.33
C ASP A 129 -3.55 8.79 9.02
N THR A 130 -3.88 7.98 10.03
CA THR A 130 -2.94 7.08 10.69
C THR A 130 -2.40 6.03 9.71
N ALA A 131 -3.28 5.36 8.97
CA ALA A 131 -2.91 4.37 7.96
C ALA A 131 -2.02 4.95 6.86
N PHE A 132 -2.39 6.12 6.35
CA PHE A 132 -1.62 6.82 5.32
C PHE A 132 -0.21 7.16 5.81
N LYS A 133 -0.09 7.78 7.00
CA LYS A 133 1.21 8.16 7.58
C LYS A 133 2.09 6.96 7.89
N ILE A 134 1.52 5.84 8.35
CA ILE A 134 2.26 4.60 8.57
C ILE A 134 2.82 4.06 7.25
N LEU A 135 2.01 4.02 6.20
CA LEU A 135 2.47 3.60 4.86
C LEU A 135 3.56 4.53 4.31
N SER A 136 3.41 5.85 4.47
CA SER A 136 4.46 6.82 4.11
C SER A 136 5.74 6.59 4.92
N CYS A 137 5.64 6.27 6.21
CA CYS A 137 6.78 5.94 7.05
C CYS A 137 7.50 4.69 6.54
N PHE A 138 6.78 3.61 6.22
CA PHE A 138 7.36 2.41 5.62
C PHE A 138 8.06 2.71 4.28
N GLN A 139 7.48 3.54 3.41
CA GLN A 139 8.09 3.89 2.12
C GLN A 139 9.36 4.75 2.26
N ALA A 140 9.44 5.59 3.28
CA ALA A 140 10.62 6.41 3.57
C ALA A 140 11.83 5.61 4.12
N ALA A 141 11.74 4.28 4.23
CA ALA A 141 12.82 3.43 4.74
C ALA A 141 13.99 3.21 3.75
N ASN A 142 13.89 3.76 2.53
CA ASN A 142 14.86 3.56 1.43
C ASN A 142 15.61 4.84 1.10
#